data_AF-A0A7S4NBY4-F1
#
_entry.id   AF-A0A7S4NBY4-F1
#
_cell.length_a   1.000
_cell.length_b   1.000
_cell.length_c   1.000
_cell.angle_alpha   90.00
_cell.angle_beta   90.00
_cell.angle_gamma   90.00
#
_symmetry.space_group_name_H-M   'P 1'
#
loop_
_entity.id
_entity.type
_entity.pdbx_description
1 polymer ?
#
loop_
_entity_poly.entity_id
_entity_poly.type
_entity_poly.pdbx_seq_one_letter_code
_entity_poly.pdbx_strand_id
1 'polypeptide(L)'
;MASCTKAVRDAISLLIILWLCALSDAFVVVQIWSRDIPVSTKVAVQACAGLFNRNSTQPSVYSIVTKYGNYSSFRASPDQSWIDALGLNPSSSYTAESFLQQCLKAHRKRILYDYSSQRAVLPNIITLGAVLDAIPLDVHYPDASDSEVVFDAVHSFAHNSPLEATKYVYGKYVDSTTAMVKLNPGFDRGLPYPSIQGDIKPHLIDFIVKEKLFAFFLPHGCVPMTSERELVQRMATNNPWPRPIPVYGYDTSLVISGGDVFEPETMCIPARNLGAIASDKASNLSFFSGKRKRHRRGLNSEHGRGGIIQNPPMNQPYDLSKIYVAFIIGDGDNLSFMKGTRADWMTTRLRACELAAGGCAPLTWTVSPHLLRLAPDILAWYVEMTTRTGRDYFILPPSG
;
A
#
# COMPACT_ATOMS: atom_id res chain seq x y z
N MET A 1 50.23 15.73 21.98
CA MET A 1 49.18 16.33 21.11
C MET A 1 48.57 15.34 20.10
N ALA A 2 49.30 14.35 19.56
CA ALA A 2 48.76 13.38 18.59
C ALA A 2 47.66 12.41 19.12
N SER A 3 47.57 12.20 20.45
CA SER A 3 46.55 11.33 21.06
C SER A 3 45.18 12.03 21.18
N CYS A 4 45.15 13.35 21.35
CA CYS A 4 43.92 14.13 21.52
C CYS A 4 43.16 14.30 20.19
N THR A 5 43.89 14.42 19.07
CA THR A 5 43.32 14.52 17.73
C THR A 5 42.65 13.22 17.27
N LYS A 6 43.11 12.04 17.72
CA LYS A 6 42.46 10.76 17.42
C LYS A 6 41.13 10.62 18.17
N ALA A 7 41.11 10.94 19.46
CA ALA A 7 39.89 10.91 20.27
C ALA A 7 38.81 11.89 19.77
N VAL A 8 39.19 13.10 19.33
CA VAL A 8 38.26 14.07 18.75
C VAL A 8 37.72 13.59 17.39
N ARG A 9 38.58 12.98 16.55
CA ARG A 9 38.17 12.46 15.24
C ARG A 9 37.26 11.23 15.36
N ASP A 10 37.51 10.38 16.34
CA ASP A 10 36.68 9.22 16.66
C ASP A 10 35.34 9.65 17.28
N ALA A 11 35.33 10.68 18.14
CA ALA A 11 34.10 11.26 18.70
C ALA A 11 33.23 11.97 17.65
N ILE A 12 33.85 12.72 16.73
CA ILE A 12 33.15 13.34 15.59
C ILE A 12 32.58 12.26 14.66
N SER A 13 33.34 11.20 14.39
CA SER A 13 32.86 10.08 13.57
C SER A 13 31.70 9.34 14.25
N LEU A 14 31.77 9.14 15.56
CA LEU A 14 30.67 8.54 16.34
C LEU A 14 29.42 9.44 16.36
N LEU A 15 29.59 10.76 16.51
CA LEU A 15 28.51 11.73 16.46
C LEU A 15 27.85 11.75 15.08
N ILE A 16 28.64 11.73 13.99
CA ILE A 16 28.13 11.66 12.61
C ILE A 16 27.38 10.35 12.38
N ILE A 17 27.90 9.20 12.86
CA ILE A 17 27.22 7.90 12.74
C ILE A 17 25.92 7.87 13.56
N LEU A 18 25.92 8.42 14.77
CA LEU A 18 24.73 8.54 15.62
C LEU A 18 23.68 9.47 15.00
N TRP A 19 24.10 10.57 14.39
CA TRP A 19 23.21 11.52 13.70
C TRP A 19 22.62 10.90 12.42
N LEU A 20 23.43 10.21 11.62
CA LEU A 20 22.97 9.46 10.45
C LEU A 20 22.03 8.29 10.85
N CYS A 21 22.28 7.64 11.98
CA CYS A 21 21.39 6.61 12.53
C CYS A 21 20.08 7.20 13.06
N ALA A 22 20.09 8.37 13.71
CA ALA A 22 18.89 9.04 14.19
C ALA A 22 18.00 9.56 13.03
N LEU A 23 18.61 10.04 11.95
CA LEU A 23 17.91 10.41 10.72
C LEU A 23 17.22 9.22 10.04
N SER A 24 17.76 8.00 10.19
CA SER A 24 17.20 6.80 9.55
C SER A 24 15.85 6.32 10.11
N ASP A 25 15.48 6.78 11.31
CA ASP A 25 14.22 6.41 11.97
C ASP A 25 13.22 7.58 12.07
N ALA A 26 13.64 8.81 11.74
CA ALA A 26 12.79 9.99 11.75
C ALA A 26 11.74 9.93 10.62
N PHE A 27 10.51 10.30 10.97
CA PHE A 27 9.42 10.38 10.01
C PHE A 27 8.47 11.51 10.36
N VAL A 28 7.72 11.95 9.35
CA VAL A 28 6.73 13.01 9.48
C VAL A 28 5.35 12.46 9.20
N VAL A 29 4.33 13.10 9.77
CA VAL A 29 2.93 12.78 9.51
C VAL A 29 2.30 13.84 8.62
N VAL A 30 1.47 13.43 7.66
CA VAL A 30 0.70 14.33 6.80
C VAL A 30 -0.79 14.01 6.90
N GLN A 31 -1.59 15.02 7.20
CA GLN A 31 -3.03 14.87 7.37
C GLN A 31 -3.76 15.12 6.05
N ILE A 32 -4.38 14.08 5.47
CA ILE A 32 -5.13 14.17 4.21
C ILE A 32 -6.57 13.65 4.27
N TRP A 33 -7.07 13.36 5.47
CA TRP A 33 -8.38 12.75 5.68
C TRP A 33 -9.56 13.69 5.44
N SER A 34 -9.37 15.02 5.50
CA SER A 34 -10.49 15.97 5.41
C SER A 34 -11.21 15.88 4.07
N ARG A 35 -12.54 15.99 4.10
CA ARG A 35 -13.37 16.06 2.87
C ARG A 35 -13.16 17.37 2.12
N ASP A 36 -12.70 18.42 2.81
CA ASP A 36 -12.47 19.75 2.23
C ASP A 36 -11.16 19.82 1.42
N ILE A 37 -10.28 18.83 1.58
CA ILE A 37 -9.06 18.74 0.78
C ILE A 37 -9.44 18.17 -0.59
N PRO A 38 -9.16 18.88 -1.71
CA PRO A 38 -9.44 18.38 -3.05
C PRO A 38 -8.78 17.02 -3.29
N VAL A 39 -9.46 16.13 -4.02
CA VAL A 39 -8.92 14.79 -4.29
C VAL A 39 -7.62 14.87 -5.09
N SER A 40 -7.53 15.80 -6.04
CA SER A 40 -6.29 16.09 -6.77
C SER A 40 -5.12 16.42 -5.84
N THR A 41 -5.35 17.22 -4.79
CA THR A 41 -4.35 17.51 -3.76
C THR A 41 -3.97 16.25 -2.98
N LYS A 42 -4.93 15.38 -2.64
CA LYS A 42 -4.62 14.09 -1.98
C LYS A 42 -3.75 13.19 -2.84
N VAL A 43 -4.03 13.13 -4.15
CA VAL A 43 -3.21 12.38 -5.13
C VAL A 43 -1.79 12.93 -5.16
N ALA A 44 -1.63 14.26 -5.27
CA ALA A 44 -0.31 14.91 -5.28
C ALA A 44 0.47 14.65 -3.97
N VAL A 45 -0.19 14.77 -2.82
CA VAL A 45 0.42 14.48 -1.50
C VAL A 45 0.84 13.01 -1.38
N GLN A 46 0.03 12.06 -1.86
CA GLN A 46 0.43 10.66 -1.84
C GLN A 46 1.59 10.36 -2.79
N ALA A 47 1.60 10.96 -3.99
CA ALA A 47 2.76 10.86 -4.88
C ALA A 47 4.03 11.40 -4.21
N CYS A 48 3.94 12.55 -3.55
CA CYS A 48 5.01 13.09 -2.71
C CYS A 48 5.44 12.11 -1.61
N ALA A 49 4.52 11.55 -0.84
CA ALA A 49 4.85 10.55 0.18
C ALA A 49 5.63 9.36 -0.42
N GLY A 50 5.24 8.91 -1.61
CA GLY A 50 5.97 7.87 -2.36
C GLY A 50 7.38 8.28 -2.77
N LEU A 51 7.58 9.52 -3.26
CA LEU A 51 8.89 10.06 -3.64
C LEU A 51 9.82 10.17 -2.42
N PHE A 52 9.33 10.71 -1.31
CA PHE A 52 10.08 10.79 -0.05
C PHE A 52 10.43 9.39 0.48
N ASN A 53 9.46 8.47 0.50
CA ASN A 53 9.67 7.10 1.00
C ASN A 53 10.52 6.22 0.06
N ARG A 54 10.74 6.65 -1.18
CA ARG A 54 11.72 6.05 -2.10
C ARG A 54 13.14 6.49 -1.76
N ASN A 55 13.32 7.74 -1.33
CA ASN A 55 14.63 8.32 -1.05
C ASN A 55 15.06 8.10 0.42
N SER A 56 16.07 7.25 0.63
CA SER A 56 16.58 6.95 1.97
C SER A 56 17.32 8.10 2.66
N THR A 57 17.56 9.23 1.98
CA THR A 57 18.21 10.41 2.58
C THR A 57 17.21 11.43 3.14
N GLN A 58 15.91 11.22 2.94
CA GLN A 58 14.86 12.10 3.42
C GLN A 58 14.06 11.44 4.54
N PRO A 59 13.43 12.20 5.45
CA PRO A 59 12.51 11.65 6.44
C PRO A 59 11.39 10.87 5.74
N SER A 60 11.04 9.71 6.30
CA SER A 60 9.90 8.95 5.79
C SER A 60 8.60 9.71 6.06
N VAL A 61 7.59 9.49 5.21
CA VAL A 61 6.30 10.18 5.27
C VAL A 61 5.21 9.16 5.57
N TYR A 62 4.44 9.42 6.64
CA TYR A 62 3.24 8.68 7.00
C TYR A 62 2.02 9.56 6.78
N SER A 63 1.00 9.05 6.10
CA SER A 63 -0.21 9.79 5.78
C SER A 63 -1.39 9.33 6.63
N ILE A 64 -2.10 10.25 7.27
CA ILE A 64 -3.42 9.97 7.86
C ILE A 64 -4.46 10.19 6.78
N VAL A 65 -4.89 9.10 6.14
CA VAL A 65 -5.79 9.11 4.98
C VAL A 65 -7.25 9.07 5.39
N THR A 66 -7.53 8.46 6.54
CA THR A 66 -8.87 8.37 7.12
C THR A 66 -8.87 9.04 8.49
N LYS A 67 -9.97 9.70 8.90
CA LYS A 67 -10.11 10.31 10.23
C LYS A 67 -10.78 9.38 11.25
N TYR A 68 -11.76 8.62 10.78
CA TYR A 68 -12.59 7.70 11.58
C TYR A 68 -12.99 6.51 10.71
N GLY A 69 -12.96 5.30 11.26
CA GLY A 69 -13.47 4.12 10.56
C GLY A 69 -14.95 4.30 10.21
N ASN A 70 -15.37 3.89 9.02
CA ASN A 70 -16.80 3.89 8.62
C ASN A 70 -17.66 2.87 9.41
N TYR A 71 -17.06 2.12 10.33
CA TYR A 71 -17.77 1.25 11.26
C TYR A 71 -18.10 2.03 12.52
N SER A 72 -19.37 1.97 12.93
CA SER A 72 -20.09 2.69 13.98
C SER A 72 -19.53 2.58 15.41
N SER A 73 -18.23 2.38 15.60
CA SER A 73 -17.57 2.40 16.89
C SER A 73 -16.65 3.61 16.97
N PHE A 74 -16.71 4.32 18.09
CA PHE A 74 -16.00 5.54 18.49
C PHE A 74 -14.44 5.45 18.46
N ARG A 75 -13.84 4.89 17.41
CA ARG A 75 -12.39 4.61 17.35
C ARG A 75 -11.64 5.59 16.46
N ALA A 76 -10.37 5.79 16.82
CA ALA A 76 -9.37 6.51 16.03
C ALA A 76 -9.29 5.95 14.60
N SER A 77 -8.75 6.74 13.66
CA SER A 77 -8.54 6.23 12.30
C SER A 77 -7.64 5.00 12.29
N PRO A 78 -7.83 4.05 11.34
CA PRO A 78 -6.93 2.91 11.20
C PRO A 78 -5.45 3.34 11.11
N ASP A 79 -5.18 4.45 10.42
CA ASP A 79 -3.83 5.01 10.31
C ASP A 79 -3.27 5.47 11.66
N GLN A 80 -4.07 6.18 12.47
CA GLN A 80 -3.65 6.63 13.80
C GLN A 80 -3.50 5.44 14.75
N SER A 81 -4.41 4.46 14.69
CA SER A 81 -4.33 3.24 15.50
C SER A 81 -3.02 2.49 15.29
N TRP A 82 -2.46 2.48 14.07
CA TRP A 82 -1.14 1.87 13.85
C TRP A 82 0.03 2.69 14.40
N ILE A 83 -0.06 4.03 14.40
CA ILE A 83 0.93 4.87 15.09
C ILE A 83 0.94 4.50 16.57
N ASP A 84 -0.24 4.46 17.19
CA ASP A 84 -0.39 4.19 18.61
C ASP A 84 0.03 2.75 18.96
N ALA A 85 -0.47 1.75 18.22
CA ALA A 85 -0.23 0.33 18.46
C ALA A 85 1.24 -0.08 18.30
N LEU A 86 1.97 0.60 17.42
CA LEU A 86 3.40 0.36 17.19
C LEU A 86 4.30 1.31 17.99
N GLY A 87 3.72 2.22 18.78
CA GLY A 87 4.46 3.21 19.57
C GLY A 87 5.30 4.16 18.71
N LEU A 88 4.83 4.51 17.51
CA LEU A 88 5.55 5.38 16.58
C LEU A 88 5.42 6.84 17.01
N ASN A 89 6.53 7.59 17.00
CA ASN A 89 6.56 8.99 17.38
C ASN A 89 7.02 9.85 16.19
N PRO A 90 6.13 10.59 15.51
CA PRO A 90 6.53 11.43 14.40
C PRO A 90 7.34 12.63 14.87
N SER A 91 8.34 13.03 14.08
CA SER A 91 9.16 14.22 14.33
C SER A 91 8.39 15.52 14.10
N SER A 92 7.41 15.50 13.20
CA SER A 92 6.53 16.64 12.90
C SER A 92 5.23 16.17 12.24
N SER A 93 4.25 17.07 12.18
CA SER A 93 2.95 16.86 11.54
C SER A 93 2.65 18.03 10.61
N TYR A 94 2.15 17.75 9.41
CA TYR A 94 1.85 18.74 8.38
C TYR A 94 0.41 18.63 7.88
N THR A 95 -0.13 19.75 7.43
CA THR A 95 -1.32 19.78 6.58
C THR A 95 -0.96 19.31 5.16
N ALA A 96 -1.96 18.87 4.38
CA ALA A 96 -1.77 18.50 2.98
C ALA A 96 -1.06 19.60 2.16
N GLU A 97 -1.49 20.84 2.31
CA GLU A 97 -0.96 21.99 1.58
C GLU A 97 0.49 22.32 1.96
N SER A 98 0.77 22.45 3.25
CA SER A 98 2.13 22.79 3.73
C SER A 98 3.15 21.70 3.39
N PHE A 99 2.72 20.43 3.37
CA PHE A 99 3.55 19.33 2.92
C PHE A 99 3.77 19.35 1.40
N LEU A 100 2.71 19.54 0.61
CA LEU A 100 2.82 19.60 -0.85
C LEU A 100 3.73 20.76 -1.31
N GLN A 101 3.67 21.92 -0.66
CA GLN A 101 4.56 23.04 -0.93
C GLN A 101 6.03 22.73 -0.61
N GLN A 102 6.31 22.00 0.48
CA GLN A 102 7.66 21.51 0.77
C GLN A 102 8.12 20.47 -0.26
N CYS A 103 7.22 19.59 -0.67
CA CYS A 103 7.50 18.57 -1.67
C CYS A 103 7.84 19.20 -3.03
N LEU A 104 7.10 20.21 -3.50
CA LEU A 104 7.40 20.91 -4.76
C LEU A 104 8.77 21.60 -4.74
N LYS A 105 9.21 22.08 -3.57
CA LYS A 105 10.57 22.64 -3.40
C LYS A 105 11.65 21.57 -3.46
N ALA A 106 11.40 20.40 -2.88
CA ALA A 106 12.32 19.26 -2.85
C ALA A 106 12.35 18.49 -4.19
N HIS A 107 11.21 18.41 -4.87
CA HIS A 107 10.96 17.69 -6.11
C HIS A 107 10.34 18.66 -7.11
N ARG A 108 11.19 19.34 -7.88
CA ARG A 108 10.77 20.41 -8.78
C ARG A 108 10.03 19.94 -10.02
N LYS A 109 9.95 18.64 -10.29
CA LYS A 109 9.31 18.09 -11.48
C LYS A 109 7.83 17.83 -11.22
N ARG A 110 6.97 18.20 -12.17
CA ARG A 110 5.53 17.91 -12.13
C ARG A 110 4.99 17.37 -13.45
N ILE A 111 3.91 16.61 -13.33
CA ILE A 111 3.04 16.20 -14.42
C ILE A 111 1.80 17.07 -14.35
N LEU A 112 1.56 17.90 -15.35
CA LEU A 112 0.39 18.76 -15.41
C LEU A 112 -0.81 17.96 -15.91
N TYR A 113 -1.93 18.00 -15.20
CA TYR A 113 -3.17 17.34 -15.62
C TYR A 113 -4.40 18.12 -15.12
N ASP A 114 -5.58 17.84 -15.69
CA ASP A 114 -6.85 18.39 -15.22
C ASP A 114 -7.69 17.27 -14.60
N TYR A 115 -7.86 17.30 -13.27
CA TYR A 115 -8.62 16.29 -12.53
C TYR A 115 -10.07 16.25 -12.97
N SER A 116 -10.68 17.35 -13.40
CA SER A 116 -12.09 17.36 -13.78
C SER A 116 -12.34 16.57 -15.07
N SER A 117 -11.44 16.68 -16.04
CA SER A 117 -11.58 16.06 -17.37
C SER A 117 -10.80 14.76 -17.55
N GLN A 118 -9.77 14.50 -16.74
CA GLN A 118 -8.82 13.40 -16.96
C GLN A 118 -8.86 12.30 -15.91
N ARG A 119 -9.94 12.19 -15.12
CA ARG A 119 -10.12 11.14 -14.08
C ARG A 119 -9.86 9.74 -14.64
N ALA A 120 -10.39 9.46 -15.84
CA ALA A 120 -10.31 8.14 -16.46
C ALA A 120 -8.88 7.68 -16.78
N VAL A 121 -7.98 8.62 -17.07
CA VAL A 121 -6.56 8.35 -17.41
C VAL A 121 -5.61 8.63 -16.25
N LEU A 122 -6.13 9.01 -15.08
CA LEU A 122 -5.34 9.32 -13.89
C LEU A 122 -4.41 8.19 -13.43
N PRO A 123 -4.75 6.89 -13.53
CA PRO A 123 -3.80 5.82 -13.24
C PRO A 123 -2.54 5.89 -14.11
N ASN A 124 -2.69 6.21 -15.41
CA ASN A 124 -1.56 6.36 -16.32
C ASN A 124 -0.73 7.61 -15.97
N ILE A 125 -1.37 8.71 -15.56
CA ILE A 125 -0.70 9.93 -15.08
C ILE A 125 0.11 9.65 -13.80
N ILE A 126 -0.42 8.85 -12.88
CA ILE A 126 0.30 8.43 -11.66
C ILE A 126 1.52 7.57 -12.03
N THR A 127 1.41 6.69 -13.02
CA THR A 127 2.56 5.93 -13.56
C THR A 127 3.65 6.87 -14.06
N LEU A 128 3.28 7.91 -14.83
CA LEU A 128 4.22 8.91 -15.31
C LEU A 128 4.90 9.65 -14.15
N GLY A 129 4.16 10.05 -13.13
CA GLY A 129 4.73 10.66 -11.92
C GLY A 129 5.75 9.75 -11.23
N ALA A 130 5.44 8.45 -11.15
CA ALA A 130 6.34 7.47 -10.56
C ALA A 130 7.66 7.31 -11.33
N VAL A 131 7.60 7.17 -12.66
CA VAL A 131 8.79 6.88 -13.49
C VAL A 131 9.61 8.13 -13.81
N LEU A 132 8.99 9.31 -13.88
CA LEU A 132 9.66 10.59 -14.15
C LEU A 132 10.12 11.32 -12.89
N ASP A 133 9.94 10.72 -11.71
CA ASP A 133 10.26 11.31 -10.41
C ASP A 133 9.56 12.68 -10.24
N ALA A 134 8.27 12.73 -10.60
CA ALA A 134 7.49 13.95 -10.74
C ALA A 134 6.14 13.86 -10.00
N ILE A 135 5.64 15.01 -9.57
CA ILE A 135 4.38 15.12 -8.83
C ILE A 135 3.22 15.32 -9.82
N PRO A 136 2.21 14.44 -9.89
CA PRO A 136 0.97 14.73 -10.60
C PRO A 136 0.27 15.91 -9.94
N LEU A 137 0.17 17.03 -10.65
CA LEU A 137 -0.35 18.28 -10.13
C LEU A 137 -1.46 18.82 -11.03
N ASP A 138 -2.59 19.08 -10.40
CA ASP A 138 -3.78 19.59 -11.07
C ASP A 138 -3.57 21.03 -11.55
N VAL A 139 -4.11 21.37 -12.72
CA VAL A 139 -4.01 22.72 -13.33
C VAL A 139 -4.56 23.83 -12.43
N HIS A 140 -5.46 23.52 -11.50
CA HIS A 140 -6.06 24.48 -10.59
C HIS A 140 -5.34 24.56 -9.22
N TYR A 141 -4.24 23.82 -9.03
CA TYR A 141 -3.46 23.93 -7.80
C TYR A 141 -2.75 25.30 -7.74
N PRO A 142 -2.96 26.12 -6.69
CA PRO A 142 -2.29 27.40 -6.54
C PRO A 142 -0.78 27.19 -6.29
N ASP A 143 0.04 28.11 -6.78
CA ASP A 143 1.48 28.18 -6.48
C ASP A 143 2.33 26.99 -6.96
N ALA A 144 2.35 26.78 -8.27
CA ALA A 144 3.20 25.78 -8.95
C ALA A 144 4.27 26.40 -9.89
N SER A 145 4.46 27.72 -9.88
CA SER A 145 5.30 28.45 -10.85
C SER A 145 6.75 27.97 -10.89
N ASP A 146 7.28 27.56 -9.74
CA ASP A 146 8.69 27.21 -9.57
C ASP A 146 8.99 25.75 -9.90
N SER A 147 7.97 24.99 -10.33
CA SER A 147 8.09 23.57 -10.70
C SER A 147 8.04 23.35 -12.21
N GLU A 148 9.02 22.60 -12.71
CA GLU A 148 9.20 22.22 -14.12
C GLU A 148 8.13 21.20 -14.54
N VAL A 149 7.39 21.53 -15.60
CA VAL A 149 6.48 20.58 -16.26
C VAL A 149 7.32 19.62 -17.11
N VAL A 150 7.48 18.38 -16.64
CA VAL A 150 8.20 17.33 -17.40
C VAL A 150 7.27 16.51 -18.28
N PHE A 151 5.96 16.62 -18.08
CA PHE A 151 4.95 16.08 -18.95
C PHE A 151 3.65 16.86 -18.80
N ASP A 152 3.07 17.28 -19.93
CA ASP A 152 1.76 17.91 -19.99
C ASP A 152 0.72 16.89 -20.45
N ALA A 153 -0.01 16.32 -19.48
CA ALA A 153 -1.07 15.36 -19.75
C ALA A 153 -2.33 16.03 -20.29
N VAL A 154 -2.58 17.30 -19.97
CA VAL A 154 -3.73 18.05 -20.51
C VAL A 154 -3.65 18.07 -22.02
N HIS A 155 -2.48 18.37 -22.56
CA HIS A 155 -2.25 18.34 -24.01
C HIS A 155 -2.10 16.90 -24.52
N SER A 156 -1.24 16.09 -23.90
CA SER A 156 -0.86 14.78 -24.45
C SER A 156 -1.98 13.73 -24.41
N PHE A 157 -2.93 13.87 -23.47
CA PHE A 157 -4.07 12.96 -23.29
C PHE A 157 -5.42 13.66 -23.43
N ALA A 158 -5.49 14.83 -24.07
CA ALA A 158 -6.71 15.63 -24.23
C ALA A 158 -7.93 14.83 -24.72
N HIS A 159 -7.69 13.85 -25.61
CA HIS A 159 -8.73 13.04 -26.26
C HIS A 159 -8.51 11.54 -26.09
N ASN A 160 -7.61 11.14 -25.18
CA ASN A 160 -7.28 9.74 -25.01
C ASN A 160 -8.34 9.05 -24.15
N SER A 161 -8.81 7.90 -24.61
CA SER A 161 -9.49 6.95 -23.74
C SER A 161 -8.49 6.31 -22.76
N PRO A 162 -8.96 5.68 -21.67
CA PRO A 162 -8.10 4.88 -20.79
C PRO A 162 -7.25 3.85 -21.54
N LEU A 163 -7.83 3.23 -22.58
CA LEU A 163 -7.12 2.30 -23.47
C LEU A 163 -5.95 2.98 -24.19
N GLU A 164 -6.18 4.13 -24.81
CA GLU A 164 -5.13 4.84 -25.58
C GLU A 164 -4.05 5.43 -24.68
N ALA A 165 -4.41 6.00 -23.53
CA ALA A 165 -3.43 6.44 -22.53
C ALA A 165 -2.59 5.27 -22.00
N THR A 166 -3.22 4.12 -21.73
CA THR A 166 -2.51 2.91 -21.28
C THR A 166 -1.56 2.38 -22.36
N LYS A 167 -1.98 2.31 -23.63
CA LYS A 167 -1.09 1.93 -24.75
C LYS A 167 0.11 2.86 -24.84
N TYR A 168 -0.10 4.18 -24.75
CA TYR A 168 0.98 5.16 -24.82
C TYR A 168 1.99 4.98 -23.69
N VAL A 169 1.53 4.93 -22.44
CA VAL A 169 2.43 4.81 -21.29
C VAL A 169 3.13 3.46 -21.28
N TYR A 170 2.43 2.38 -21.63
CA TYR A 170 3.04 1.06 -21.79
C TYR A 170 4.16 1.07 -22.84
N GLY A 171 3.88 1.58 -24.04
CA GLY A 171 4.86 1.59 -25.13
C GLY A 171 6.11 2.43 -24.88
N LYS A 172 6.05 3.42 -23.98
CA LYS A 172 7.19 4.31 -23.67
C LYS A 172 7.89 4.03 -22.35
N TYR A 173 7.17 3.54 -21.34
CA TYR A 173 7.65 3.57 -19.95
C TYR A 173 7.56 2.23 -19.23
N VAL A 174 7.07 1.14 -19.85
CA VAL A 174 6.96 -0.16 -19.17
C VAL A 174 8.30 -0.63 -18.61
N ASP A 175 9.41 -0.42 -19.33
CA ASP A 175 10.76 -0.81 -18.90
C ASP A 175 11.26 -0.04 -17.67
N SER A 176 10.61 1.07 -17.32
CA SER A 176 10.89 1.86 -16.12
C SER A 176 9.98 1.51 -14.93
N THR A 177 9.17 0.46 -15.04
CA THR A 177 8.24 0.00 -14.00
C THR A 177 8.59 -1.39 -13.46
N THR A 178 8.10 -1.73 -12.27
CA THR A 178 8.52 -2.95 -11.56
C THR A 178 7.45 -4.04 -11.45
N ALA A 179 6.17 -3.68 -11.54
CA ALA A 179 5.01 -4.59 -11.53
C ALA A 179 3.72 -3.85 -11.96
N MET A 180 2.56 -4.48 -11.80
CA MET A 180 1.25 -3.93 -12.18
C MET A 180 0.43 -3.49 -10.97
N VAL A 181 -0.46 -2.53 -11.18
CA VAL A 181 -1.50 -2.16 -10.22
C VAL A 181 -2.79 -1.79 -10.95
N LYS A 182 -3.91 -2.36 -10.51
CA LYS A 182 -5.24 -1.92 -10.93
C LYS A 182 -5.75 -0.86 -9.97
N LEU A 183 -5.78 0.37 -10.45
CA LEU A 183 -6.16 1.54 -9.64
C LEU A 183 -7.44 2.15 -10.18
N ASN A 184 -8.59 1.79 -9.59
CA ASN A 184 -9.88 2.32 -10.04
C ASN A 184 -9.95 3.85 -9.83
N PRO A 185 -10.06 4.66 -10.90
CA PRO A 185 -10.13 6.11 -10.80
C PRO A 185 -11.49 6.64 -10.31
N GLY A 186 -12.46 5.77 -10.08
CA GLY A 186 -13.81 6.18 -9.71
C GLY A 186 -14.96 5.57 -10.51
N PHE A 187 -14.67 4.59 -11.37
CA PHE A 187 -15.70 3.83 -12.07
C PHE A 187 -16.63 3.16 -11.06
N ASP A 188 -17.93 3.26 -11.34
CA ASP A 188 -18.95 2.50 -10.65
C ASP A 188 -18.84 1.00 -10.94
N ARG A 189 -19.46 0.21 -10.08
CA ARG A 189 -19.57 -1.25 -10.26
C ARG A 189 -20.84 -1.50 -11.07
N GLY A 190 -20.75 -1.50 -12.39
CA GLY A 190 -21.91 -1.68 -13.27
C GLY A 190 -21.55 -2.09 -14.69
N LEU A 191 -22.26 -3.08 -15.22
CA LEU A 191 -22.25 -3.45 -16.63
C LEU A 191 -23.40 -2.75 -17.37
N PRO A 192 -23.29 -2.55 -18.71
CA PRO A 192 -22.15 -2.90 -19.57
C PRO A 192 -21.12 -1.79 -19.79
N TYR A 193 -21.40 -0.56 -19.35
CA TYR A 193 -20.52 0.60 -19.55
C TYR A 193 -20.37 1.37 -18.24
N PRO A 194 -19.35 1.06 -17.43
CA PRO A 194 -19.17 1.76 -16.18
C PRO A 194 -18.81 3.22 -16.44
N SER A 195 -19.36 4.09 -15.62
CA SER A 195 -19.17 5.54 -15.66
C SER A 195 -18.41 5.99 -14.42
N ILE A 196 -17.63 7.06 -14.54
CA ILE A 196 -16.90 7.59 -13.39
C ILE A 196 -17.87 8.41 -12.54
N GLN A 197 -18.35 7.80 -11.46
CA GLN A 197 -19.24 8.45 -10.48
C GLN A 197 -18.51 8.81 -9.19
N GLY A 198 -17.53 8.00 -8.78
CA GLY A 198 -16.80 8.18 -7.53
C GLY A 198 -15.40 8.76 -7.73
N ASP A 199 -14.73 9.13 -6.65
CA ASP A 199 -13.33 9.56 -6.73
C ASP A 199 -12.36 8.41 -6.53
N ILE A 200 -11.17 8.56 -7.14
CA ILE A 200 -10.01 7.73 -6.90
C ILE A 200 -9.70 7.65 -5.40
N LYS A 201 -9.33 6.46 -4.92
CA LYS A 201 -8.92 6.27 -3.53
C LYS A 201 -7.42 6.52 -3.39
N PRO A 202 -6.98 7.41 -2.47
CA PRO A 202 -5.57 7.79 -2.38
C PRO A 202 -4.66 6.73 -1.74
N HIS A 203 -5.21 5.74 -1.04
CA HIS A 203 -4.48 4.84 -0.12
C HIS A 203 -3.22 4.17 -0.71
N LEU A 204 -3.26 3.70 -1.96
CA LEU A 204 -2.16 2.93 -2.54
C LEU A 204 -1.16 3.80 -3.34
N ILE A 205 -1.50 5.06 -3.62
CA ILE A 205 -0.75 5.91 -4.56
C ILE A 205 0.70 6.13 -4.10
N ASP A 206 0.92 6.25 -2.80
CA ASP A 206 2.25 6.38 -2.21
C ASP A 206 3.17 5.21 -2.60
N PHE A 207 2.65 3.99 -2.57
CA PHE A 207 3.38 2.78 -2.91
C PHE A 207 3.56 2.60 -4.41
N ILE A 208 2.53 2.94 -5.20
CA ILE A 208 2.61 2.98 -6.68
C ILE A 208 3.76 3.87 -7.10
N VAL A 209 3.82 5.08 -6.52
CA VAL A 209 4.93 5.99 -6.76
C VAL A 209 6.19 5.35 -6.23
N LYS A 210 6.37 5.08 -4.94
CA LYS A 210 7.64 4.56 -4.39
C LYS A 210 8.27 3.43 -5.22
N GLU A 211 7.50 2.39 -5.56
CA GLU A 211 8.02 1.19 -6.24
C GLU A 211 8.01 1.30 -7.77
N LYS A 212 7.52 2.39 -8.37
CA LYS A 212 7.33 2.53 -9.83
C LYS A 212 6.41 1.44 -10.40
N LEU A 213 5.22 1.28 -9.83
CA LEU A 213 4.22 0.34 -10.35
C LEU A 213 3.54 0.92 -11.60
N PHE A 214 3.27 0.07 -12.58
CA PHE A 214 2.48 0.43 -13.77
C PHE A 214 0.99 0.43 -13.41
N ALA A 215 0.43 1.62 -13.20
CA ALA A 215 -0.95 1.84 -12.83
C ALA A 215 -1.86 2.03 -14.04
N PHE A 216 -2.92 1.24 -14.10
CA PHE A 216 -3.96 1.31 -15.11
C PHE A 216 -5.31 0.91 -14.53
N PHE A 217 -6.38 1.23 -15.25
CA PHE A 217 -7.69 0.65 -15.00
C PHE A 217 -8.46 0.60 -16.32
N LEU A 218 -8.78 -0.62 -16.75
CA LEU A 218 -9.48 -0.90 -17.99
C LEU A 218 -10.70 -1.75 -17.60
N PRO A 219 -11.93 -1.18 -17.60
CA PRO A 219 -13.12 -1.88 -17.09
C PRO A 219 -13.46 -3.20 -17.80
N HIS A 220 -12.97 -3.37 -19.03
CA HIS A 220 -13.10 -4.60 -19.81
C HIS A 220 -11.78 -5.32 -20.00
N GLY A 221 -10.75 -4.98 -19.21
CA GLY A 221 -9.40 -5.53 -19.29
C GLY A 221 -9.30 -7.04 -19.04
N CYS A 222 -10.33 -7.65 -18.44
CA CYS A 222 -10.43 -9.11 -18.28
C CYS A 222 -11.58 -9.73 -19.08
N VAL A 223 -12.40 -8.94 -19.77
CA VAL A 223 -13.54 -9.45 -20.55
C VAL A 223 -13.05 -10.03 -21.88
N PRO A 224 -13.35 -11.30 -22.21
CA PRO A 224 -12.97 -11.91 -23.49
C PRO A 224 -13.36 -11.06 -24.71
N MET A 225 -12.53 -11.11 -25.77
CA MET A 225 -12.79 -10.47 -27.07
C MET A 225 -12.94 -8.94 -27.03
N THR A 226 -12.32 -8.27 -26.05
CA THR A 226 -12.23 -6.80 -26.00
C THR A 226 -10.81 -6.33 -26.29
N SER A 227 -10.68 -5.14 -26.88
CA SER A 227 -9.38 -4.50 -27.12
C SER A 227 -8.62 -4.18 -25.82
N GLU A 228 -9.36 -3.96 -24.73
CA GLU A 228 -8.78 -3.77 -23.41
C GLU A 228 -8.12 -5.06 -22.90
N ARG A 229 -8.79 -6.20 -23.02
CA ARG A 229 -8.20 -7.50 -22.66
C ARG A 229 -7.01 -7.86 -23.53
N GLU A 230 -7.06 -7.57 -24.83
CA GLU A 230 -5.91 -7.76 -25.72
C GLU A 230 -4.69 -6.95 -25.24
N LEU A 231 -4.90 -5.70 -24.80
CA LEU A 231 -3.83 -4.90 -24.22
C LEU A 231 -3.34 -5.48 -22.89
N VAL A 232 -4.22 -5.86 -21.97
CA VAL A 232 -3.82 -6.47 -20.69
C VAL A 232 -3.02 -7.76 -20.92
N GLN A 233 -3.44 -8.61 -21.86
CA GLN A 233 -2.70 -9.80 -22.26
C GLN A 233 -1.33 -9.45 -22.83
N ARG A 234 -1.24 -8.44 -23.69
CA ARG A 234 0.05 -7.97 -24.23
C ARG A 234 0.95 -7.46 -23.11
N MET A 235 0.43 -6.62 -22.22
CA MET A 235 1.18 -6.10 -21.08
C MET A 235 1.67 -7.23 -20.18
N ALA A 236 0.85 -8.22 -19.87
CA ALA A 236 1.21 -9.35 -19.01
C ALA A 236 2.14 -10.38 -19.66
N THR A 237 2.25 -10.37 -21.00
CA THR A 237 3.16 -11.25 -21.74
C THR A 237 4.51 -10.57 -21.99
N ASN A 238 4.48 -9.29 -22.39
CA ASN A 238 5.64 -8.53 -22.85
C ASN A 238 5.94 -7.39 -21.87
N ASN A 239 6.73 -7.65 -20.85
CA ASN A 239 7.14 -6.67 -19.83
C ASN A 239 8.42 -7.16 -19.13
N PRO A 240 9.12 -6.28 -18.37
CA PRO A 240 10.34 -6.64 -17.65
C PRO A 240 10.10 -7.25 -16.25
N TRP A 241 8.85 -7.45 -15.84
CA TRP A 241 8.51 -7.76 -14.44
C TRP A 241 8.71 -9.24 -14.10
N PRO A 242 9.00 -9.56 -12.83
CA PRO A 242 9.11 -10.94 -12.37
C PRO A 242 7.82 -11.73 -12.60
N ARG A 243 7.95 -13.05 -12.70
CA ARG A 243 6.85 -14.01 -12.86
C ARG A 243 6.72 -14.90 -11.61
N PRO A 244 5.50 -15.19 -11.12
CA PRO A 244 4.24 -14.57 -11.52
C PRO A 244 4.23 -13.06 -11.22
N ILE A 245 3.46 -12.30 -12.00
CA ILE A 245 3.37 -10.85 -11.90
C ILE A 245 2.51 -10.51 -10.68
N PRO A 246 3.04 -9.80 -9.67
CA PRO A 246 2.20 -9.29 -8.60
C PRO A 246 1.35 -8.13 -9.16
N VAL A 247 0.03 -8.23 -8.98
CA VAL A 247 -0.91 -7.17 -9.34
C VAL A 247 -1.52 -6.58 -8.09
N TYR A 248 -1.09 -5.37 -7.75
CA TYR A 248 -1.59 -4.64 -6.59
C TYR A 248 -2.94 -4.00 -6.88
N GLY A 249 -3.62 -3.54 -5.83
CA GLY A 249 -4.93 -2.90 -5.94
C GLY A 249 -6.05 -3.92 -5.78
N TYR A 250 -7.13 -3.77 -6.51
CA TYR A 250 -8.24 -4.73 -6.48
C TYR A 250 -9.04 -4.64 -7.78
N ASP A 251 -9.31 -5.77 -8.41
CA ASP A 251 -10.09 -5.80 -9.64
C ASP A 251 -11.59 -5.69 -9.33
N THR A 252 -12.10 -4.46 -9.38
CA THR A 252 -13.53 -4.14 -9.25
C THR A 252 -14.24 -3.98 -10.60
N SER A 253 -13.59 -4.39 -11.70
CA SER A 253 -14.08 -4.08 -13.05
C SER A 253 -15.38 -4.79 -13.41
N LEU A 254 -15.63 -5.97 -12.84
CA LEU A 254 -16.77 -6.81 -13.20
C LEU A 254 -17.40 -7.53 -12.01
N VAL A 255 -18.55 -7.04 -11.57
CA VAL A 255 -19.39 -7.72 -10.59
C VAL A 255 -20.46 -8.55 -11.31
N ILE A 256 -20.49 -9.86 -11.10
CA ILE A 256 -21.61 -10.73 -11.52
C ILE A 256 -22.18 -11.42 -10.28
N SER A 257 -23.50 -11.33 -10.09
CA SER A 257 -24.21 -11.98 -8.97
C SER A 257 -23.64 -11.64 -7.59
N GLY A 258 -23.12 -10.42 -7.42
CA GLY A 258 -22.55 -9.95 -6.15
C GLY A 258 -21.09 -10.32 -5.90
N GLY A 259 -20.42 -11.05 -6.82
CA GLY A 259 -19.00 -11.37 -6.74
C GLY A 259 -18.17 -10.70 -7.84
N ASP A 260 -16.94 -10.31 -7.52
CA ASP A 260 -15.97 -9.78 -8.47
C ASP A 260 -15.33 -10.94 -9.27
N VAL A 261 -15.79 -11.17 -10.51
CA VAL A 261 -15.52 -12.41 -11.27
C VAL A 261 -14.03 -12.61 -11.60
N PHE A 262 -13.30 -11.51 -11.70
CA PHE A 262 -11.87 -11.51 -12.02
C PHE A 262 -11.00 -11.08 -10.84
N GLU A 263 -11.54 -11.06 -9.61
CA GLU A 263 -10.82 -10.70 -8.38
C GLU A 263 -9.43 -11.32 -8.24
N PRO A 264 -9.23 -12.64 -8.40
CA PRO A 264 -7.89 -13.24 -8.27
C PRO A 264 -6.97 -12.95 -9.46
N GLU A 265 -7.53 -12.43 -10.57
CA GLU A 265 -6.91 -12.13 -11.86
C GLU A 265 -6.22 -13.31 -12.57
N THR A 266 -6.08 -14.46 -11.92
CA THR A 266 -5.45 -15.66 -12.47
C THR A 266 -6.15 -16.14 -13.75
N MET A 267 -7.44 -15.86 -13.90
CA MET A 267 -8.23 -16.19 -15.10
C MET A 267 -8.43 -15.02 -16.07
N CYS A 268 -7.87 -13.84 -15.76
CA CYS A 268 -8.00 -12.65 -16.60
C CYS A 268 -7.36 -12.88 -17.99
N ILE A 269 -6.26 -13.64 -18.05
CA ILE A 269 -5.52 -13.92 -19.29
C ILE A 269 -5.13 -15.41 -19.39
N PRO A 270 -4.95 -15.95 -20.61
CA PRO A 270 -4.64 -17.38 -20.80
C PRO A 270 -3.37 -17.86 -20.10
N ALA A 271 -2.36 -17.00 -19.94
CA ALA A 271 -1.08 -17.35 -19.35
C ALA A 271 -1.12 -17.64 -17.84
N ARG A 272 -2.21 -17.26 -17.14
CA ARG A 272 -2.41 -17.47 -15.69
C ARG A 272 -1.23 -17.04 -14.81
N ASN A 273 -0.50 -16.00 -15.24
CA ASN A 273 0.71 -15.52 -14.59
C ASN A 273 0.49 -14.21 -13.82
N LEU A 274 -0.77 -13.81 -13.55
CA LEU A 274 -1.13 -12.69 -12.69
C LEU A 274 -1.53 -13.21 -11.31
N GLY A 275 -0.97 -12.61 -10.26
CA GLY A 275 -1.31 -12.90 -8.86
C GLY A 275 -1.76 -11.63 -8.16
N ALA A 276 -3.03 -11.59 -7.75
CA ALA A 276 -3.60 -10.45 -7.06
C ALA A 276 -3.00 -10.26 -5.65
N ILE A 277 -2.69 -9.01 -5.31
CA ILE A 277 -2.35 -8.56 -3.97
C ILE A 277 -3.38 -7.50 -3.59
N ALA A 278 -4.45 -7.92 -2.94
CA ALA A 278 -5.57 -7.05 -2.57
C ALA A 278 -5.09 -5.92 -1.63
N SER A 279 -4.96 -4.70 -2.18
CA SER A 279 -4.28 -3.59 -1.50
C SER A 279 -4.86 -2.20 -1.83
N ASP A 280 -6.01 -2.13 -2.49
CA ASP A 280 -6.65 -0.88 -2.96
C ASP A 280 -6.94 0.15 -1.84
N LYS A 281 -7.14 -0.31 -0.60
CA LYS A 281 -7.39 0.51 0.59
C LYS A 281 -6.25 0.40 1.63
N ALA A 282 -5.15 -0.26 1.30
CA ALA A 282 -4.00 -0.37 2.18
C ALA A 282 -3.15 0.92 2.09
N SER A 283 -3.33 1.83 3.04
CA SER A 283 -2.54 3.07 3.16
C SER A 283 -1.09 2.81 3.56
N ASN A 284 -0.21 3.79 3.33
CA ASN A 284 1.13 3.85 3.93
C ASN A 284 2.03 2.65 3.64
N LEU A 285 1.75 1.89 2.56
CA LEU A 285 2.61 0.77 2.20
C LEU A 285 4.01 1.25 1.81
N SER A 286 4.15 2.47 1.26
CA SER A 286 5.48 3.04 0.97
C SER A 286 6.30 3.27 2.23
N PHE A 287 5.66 3.72 3.31
CA PHE A 287 6.26 3.92 4.62
C PHE A 287 6.69 2.60 5.25
N PHE A 288 5.75 1.65 5.38
CA PHE A 288 6.02 0.39 6.09
C PHE A 288 7.01 -0.53 5.36
N SER A 289 7.03 -0.48 4.02
CA SER A 289 8.02 -1.22 3.21
C SER A 289 9.38 -0.52 3.14
N GLY A 290 9.55 0.62 3.82
CA GLY A 290 10.78 1.42 3.83
C GLY A 290 11.99 0.73 4.45
N LYS A 291 13.12 1.44 4.43
CA LYS A 291 14.42 1.01 4.98
C LYS A 291 14.62 1.37 6.46
N ARG A 292 13.59 1.88 7.14
CA ARG A 292 13.60 2.22 8.58
C ARG A 292 14.04 1.01 9.43
N LYS A 293 14.61 1.23 10.62
CA LYS A 293 14.89 0.09 11.52
C LYS A 293 13.56 -0.59 11.86
N ARG A 294 13.43 -1.83 11.41
CA ARG A 294 12.21 -2.62 11.56
C ARG A 294 12.13 -3.18 12.97
N HIS A 295 10.98 -3.05 13.61
CA HIS A 295 10.70 -3.76 14.85
C HIS A 295 10.32 -5.20 14.52
N ARG A 296 11.34 -6.05 14.34
CA ARG A 296 11.16 -7.48 14.02
C ARG A 296 10.99 -8.38 15.25
N ARG A 297 10.44 -7.86 16.36
CA ARG A 297 10.15 -8.69 17.53
C ARG A 297 9.16 -9.80 17.13
N GLY A 298 9.45 -11.04 17.50
CA GLY A 298 8.63 -12.21 17.12
C GLY A 298 8.86 -12.76 15.70
N LEU A 299 9.75 -12.16 14.91
CA LEU A 299 10.20 -12.71 13.62
C LEU A 299 11.61 -13.29 13.79
N ASN A 300 11.85 -14.49 13.27
CA ASN A 300 13.20 -15.08 13.32
C ASN A 300 14.20 -14.19 12.56
N SER A 301 15.26 -13.75 13.23
CA SER A 301 16.30 -12.91 12.62
C SER A 301 17.44 -13.72 11.99
N GLU A 302 17.50 -15.02 12.25
CA GLU A 302 18.52 -15.89 11.70
C GLU A 302 18.42 -15.92 10.15
N HIS A 303 19.49 -15.45 9.51
CA HIS A 303 19.74 -15.51 8.06
C HIS A 303 18.87 -14.62 7.16
N GLY A 304 18.18 -13.61 7.68
CA GLY A 304 17.40 -12.68 6.84
C GLY A 304 16.19 -13.30 6.15
N ARG A 305 15.82 -14.54 6.52
CA ARG A 305 14.65 -15.30 6.05
C ARG A 305 13.64 -15.49 7.19
N GLY A 306 13.26 -14.39 7.83
CA GLY A 306 12.45 -14.45 9.03
C GLY A 306 11.06 -15.02 8.80
N GLY A 307 10.78 -16.17 9.43
CA GLY A 307 9.44 -16.72 9.57
C GLY A 307 8.74 -16.18 10.82
N ILE A 308 7.44 -16.44 10.90
CA ILE A 308 6.62 -16.19 12.08
C ILE A 308 6.89 -17.29 13.11
N ILE A 309 7.11 -16.92 14.37
CA ILE A 309 7.09 -17.87 15.48
C ILE A 309 5.62 -18.15 15.83
N GLN A 310 5.17 -19.38 15.61
CA GLN A 310 3.83 -19.85 15.98
C GLN A 310 3.79 -20.25 17.45
N ASN A 311 2.60 -20.17 18.06
CA ASN A 311 2.35 -20.83 19.33
C ASN A 311 2.60 -22.34 19.20
N PRO A 312 3.02 -23.03 20.28
CA PRO A 312 3.20 -24.48 20.25
C PRO A 312 1.87 -25.17 19.87
N PRO A 313 1.93 -26.29 19.14
CA PRO A 313 0.74 -27.09 18.86
C PRO A 313 0.05 -27.50 20.16
N MET A 314 -1.29 -27.54 20.14
CA MET A 314 -2.03 -28.06 21.28
C MET A 314 -1.74 -29.55 21.45
N ASN A 315 -1.26 -29.95 22.63
CA ASN A 315 -1.02 -31.34 22.95
C ASN A 315 -2.34 -32.00 23.39
N GLN A 316 -3.19 -32.36 22.42
CA GLN A 316 -4.45 -33.07 22.65
C GLN A 316 -4.37 -34.45 21.99
N PRO A 317 -4.36 -35.56 22.75
CA PRO A 317 -4.41 -36.89 22.17
C PRO A 317 -5.72 -37.06 21.38
N TYR A 318 -5.63 -37.82 20.29
CA TYR A 318 -6.79 -38.15 19.49
C TYR A 318 -7.73 -39.09 20.27
N ASP A 319 -9.01 -38.75 20.31
CA ASP A 319 -10.09 -39.44 21.01
C ASP A 319 -11.19 -39.78 20.00
N LEU A 320 -11.35 -41.08 19.76
CA LEU A 320 -12.32 -41.64 18.80
C LEU A 320 -13.78 -41.32 19.15
N SER A 321 -14.06 -40.92 20.40
CA SER A 321 -15.41 -40.56 20.85
C SER A 321 -15.78 -39.09 20.63
N LYS A 322 -14.86 -38.28 20.08
CA LYS A 322 -15.03 -36.82 19.97
C LYS A 322 -15.16 -36.36 18.53
N ILE A 323 -15.84 -35.23 18.37
CA ILE A 323 -15.85 -34.44 17.14
C ILE A 323 -14.87 -33.28 17.32
N TYR A 324 -13.96 -33.11 16.36
CA TYR A 324 -12.98 -32.04 16.34
C TYR A 324 -13.48 -30.91 15.44
N VAL A 325 -13.51 -29.69 15.98
CA VAL A 325 -13.92 -28.49 15.27
C VAL A 325 -12.79 -27.48 15.29
N ALA A 326 -12.48 -26.89 14.14
CA ALA A 326 -11.52 -25.81 14.01
C ALA A 326 -12.20 -24.59 13.37
N PHE A 327 -11.93 -23.41 13.91
CA PHE A 327 -12.38 -22.15 13.35
C PHE A 327 -11.19 -21.46 12.68
N ILE A 328 -11.40 -21.03 11.44
CA ILE A 328 -10.42 -20.30 10.64
C ILE A 328 -11.07 -18.99 10.22
N ILE A 329 -10.50 -17.86 10.63
CA ILE A 329 -10.94 -16.55 10.14
C ILE A 329 -10.24 -16.27 8.82
N GLY A 330 -11.01 -16.09 7.74
CA GLY A 330 -10.55 -15.83 6.37
C GLY A 330 -10.11 -14.39 6.08
N ASP A 331 -10.01 -14.05 4.79
CA ASP A 331 -9.68 -12.73 4.23
C ASP A 331 -8.29 -12.18 4.60
N GLY A 332 -7.37 -13.08 4.96
CA GLY A 332 -6.02 -12.73 5.37
C GLY A 332 -5.12 -12.27 4.24
N ASP A 333 -5.43 -12.64 3.00
CA ASP A 333 -4.76 -12.21 1.76
C ASP A 333 -4.90 -10.70 1.51
N ASN A 334 -6.01 -10.12 1.97
CA ASN A 334 -6.35 -8.72 1.74
C ASN A 334 -5.64 -7.78 2.73
N LEU A 335 -4.64 -7.05 2.21
CA LEU A 335 -3.84 -6.11 3.00
C LEU A 335 -4.68 -4.97 3.58
N SER A 336 -5.77 -4.59 2.89
CA SER A 336 -6.71 -3.59 3.41
C SER A 336 -7.40 -4.10 4.68
N PHE A 337 -7.78 -5.38 4.72
CA PHE A 337 -8.33 -6.00 5.94
C PHE A 337 -7.27 -6.10 7.03
N MET A 338 -6.07 -6.58 6.69
CA MET A 338 -4.95 -6.72 7.65
C MET A 338 -4.60 -5.38 8.31
N LYS A 339 -4.67 -4.27 7.58
CA LYS A 339 -4.46 -2.90 8.10
C LYS A 339 -5.69 -2.28 8.78
N GLY A 340 -6.88 -2.83 8.59
CA GLY A 340 -8.12 -2.27 9.11
C GLY A 340 -8.76 -3.18 10.14
N THR A 341 -9.97 -3.64 9.79
CA THR A 341 -10.88 -4.42 10.66
C THR A 341 -10.23 -5.63 11.33
N ARG A 342 -9.23 -6.27 10.69
CA ARG A 342 -8.55 -7.44 11.26
C ARG A 342 -7.82 -7.11 12.57
N ALA A 343 -7.25 -5.92 12.68
CA ALA A 343 -6.54 -5.48 13.89
C ALA A 343 -7.54 -5.22 15.04
N ASP A 344 -8.72 -4.70 14.70
CA ASP A 344 -9.81 -4.51 15.66
C ASP A 344 -10.31 -5.85 16.22
N TRP A 345 -10.50 -6.84 15.35
CA TRP A 345 -10.90 -8.20 15.75
C TRP A 345 -9.85 -8.85 16.64
N MET A 346 -8.56 -8.75 16.29
CA MET A 346 -7.47 -9.28 17.11
C MET A 346 -7.40 -8.59 18.48
N THR A 347 -7.56 -7.27 18.53
CA THR A 347 -7.62 -6.52 19.80
C THR A 347 -8.81 -6.94 20.66
N THR A 348 -9.96 -7.18 20.04
CA THR A 348 -11.19 -7.61 20.73
C THR A 348 -11.03 -9.04 21.25
N ARG A 349 -10.44 -9.91 20.45
CA ARG A 349 -10.07 -11.29 20.78
C ARG A 349 -9.14 -11.34 21.99
N LEU A 350 -8.09 -10.53 22.00
CA LEU A 350 -7.13 -10.45 23.09
C LEU A 350 -7.84 -10.09 24.42
N ARG A 351 -8.68 -9.04 24.41
CA ARG A 351 -9.47 -8.66 25.60
C ARG A 351 -10.41 -9.77 26.06
N ALA A 352 -11.06 -10.45 25.13
CA ALA A 352 -11.93 -11.57 25.45
C ALA A 352 -11.15 -12.73 26.10
N CYS A 353 -9.93 -13.00 25.64
CA CYS A 353 -9.07 -14.02 26.23
C CYS A 353 -8.55 -13.67 27.62
N GLU A 354 -8.19 -12.41 27.85
CA GLU A 354 -7.75 -11.93 29.16
C GLU A 354 -8.87 -12.03 30.22
N LEU A 355 -10.14 -11.91 29.80
CA LEU A 355 -11.31 -12.01 30.68
C LEU A 355 -11.88 -13.44 30.81
N ALA A 356 -11.41 -14.39 30.02
CA ALA A 356 -11.98 -15.73 29.98
C ALA A 356 -11.50 -16.60 31.16
N ALA A 357 -12.37 -16.81 32.15
CA ALA A 357 -12.08 -17.64 33.33
C ALA A 357 -11.71 -19.11 33.01
N GLY A 358 -12.18 -19.65 31.87
CA GLY A 358 -11.88 -21.01 31.38
C GLY A 358 -10.70 -21.09 30.42
N GLY A 359 -9.98 -19.98 30.21
CA GLY A 359 -8.92 -19.87 29.20
C GLY A 359 -9.42 -19.49 27.81
N CYS A 360 -8.46 -19.18 26.94
CA CYS A 360 -8.69 -18.69 25.59
C CYS A 360 -8.94 -19.88 24.64
N ALA A 361 -10.12 -19.98 24.03
CA ALA A 361 -10.41 -21.03 23.02
C ALA A 361 -9.47 -20.89 21.80
N PRO A 362 -9.00 -21.97 21.15
CA PRO A 362 -8.08 -21.84 20.03
C PRO A 362 -8.73 -21.27 18.77
N LEU A 363 -8.00 -20.46 18.01
CA LEU A 363 -8.49 -19.88 16.76
C LEU A 363 -7.36 -19.69 15.74
N THR A 364 -7.66 -19.96 14.47
CA THR A 364 -6.70 -19.81 13.38
C THR A 364 -7.05 -18.59 12.52
N TRP A 365 -6.04 -17.85 12.10
CA TRP A 365 -6.18 -16.63 11.32
C TRP A 365 -5.40 -16.80 10.01
N THR A 366 -6.03 -16.56 8.86
CA THR A 366 -5.26 -16.36 7.64
C THR A 366 -4.48 -15.04 7.71
N VAL A 367 -3.26 -14.99 7.16
CA VAL A 367 -2.41 -13.79 7.11
C VAL A 367 -1.62 -13.69 5.80
N SER A 368 -1.63 -12.52 5.16
CA SER A 368 -0.96 -12.32 3.88
C SER A 368 0.56 -12.49 4.03
N PRO A 369 1.20 -13.39 3.25
CA PRO A 369 2.66 -13.53 3.28
C PRO A 369 3.36 -12.25 2.82
N HIS A 370 2.68 -11.38 2.07
CA HIS A 370 3.25 -10.13 1.60
C HIS A 370 3.57 -9.15 2.72
N LEU A 371 2.95 -9.28 3.91
CA LEU A 371 3.26 -8.42 5.06
C LEU A 371 4.73 -8.53 5.48
N LEU A 372 5.40 -9.68 5.26
CA LEU A 372 6.83 -9.84 5.52
C LEU A 372 7.70 -8.77 4.83
N ARG A 373 7.26 -8.29 3.66
CA ARG A 373 7.97 -7.29 2.87
C ARG A 373 7.29 -5.92 2.88
N LEU A 374 5.96 -5.91 2.81
CA LEU A 374 5.17 -4.70 2.63
C LEU A 374 4.87 -3.99 3.95
N ALA A 375 4.67 -4.73 5.03
CA ALA A 375 4.42 -4.16 6.35
C ALA A 375 4.88 -5.07 7.50
N PRO A 376 6.20 -5.28 7.64
CA PRO A 376 6.76 -6.23 8.60
C PRO A 376 6.47 -5.86 10.05
N ASP A 377 6.38 -4.57 10.38
CA ASP A 377 6.06 -4.11 11.73
C ASP A 377 4.60 -4.46 12.10
N ILE A 378 3.68 -4.39 11.14
CA ILE A 378 2.28 -4.83 11.33
C ILE A 378 2.22 -6.34 11.53
N LEU A 379 2.99 -7.12 10.76
CA LEU A 379 3.07 -8.57 10.97
C LEU A 379 3.61 -8.91 12.36
N ALA A 380 4.70 -8.25 12.77
CA ALA A 380 5.29 -8.43 14.09
C ALA A 380 4.27 -8.16 15.21
N TRP A 381 3.47 -7.10 15.08
CA TRP A 381 2.38 -6.81 16.01
C TRP A 381 1.36 -7.95 16.09
N TYR A 382 0.93 -8.50 14.95
CA TYR A 382 0.01 -9.65 14.93
C TYR A 382 0.60 -10.88 15.64
N VAL A 383 1.87 -11.18 15.41
CA VAL A 383 2.58 -12.30 16.07
C VAL A 383 2.70 -12.08 17.58
N GLU A 384 2.96 -10.85 18.01
CA GLU A 384 2.95 -10.50 19.42
C GLU A 384 1.56 -10.70 20.05
N MET A 385 0.49 -10.27 19.36
CA MET A 385 -0.88 -10.48 19.86
C MET A 385 -1.22 -11.97 19.98
N THR A 386 -0.86 -12.80 19.00
CA THR A 386 -1.11 -14.25 19.09
C THR A 386 -0.28 -14.92 20.19
N THR A 387 0.94 -14.43 20.44
CA THR A 387 1.77 -14.93 21.55
C THR A 387 1.10 -14.64 22.89
N ARG A 388 0.51 -13.45 23.04
CA ARG A 388 -0.21 -13.07 24.28
C ARG A 388 -1.43 -13.92 24.55
N THR A 389 -2.16 -14.35 23.52
CA THR A 389 -3.29 -15.25 23.69
C THR A 389 -2.86 -16.70 23.91
N GLY A 390 -1.67 -17.08 23.42
CA GLY A 390 -1.09 -18.43 23.51
C GLY A 390 -1.89 -19.51 22.79
N ARG A 391 -2.95 -19.12 22.05
CA ARG A 391 -3.97 -20.01 21.49
C ARG A 391 -4.42 -19.60 20.09
N ASP A 392 -3.85 -18.53 19.54
CA ASP A 392 -4.09 -18.12 18.17
C ASP A 392 -2.95 -18.57 17.26
N TYR A 393 -3.28 -18.99 16.04
CA TYR A 393 -2.33 -19.50 15.04
C TYR A 393 -2.51 -18.79 13.71
N PHE A 394 -1.44 -18.70 12.93
CA PHE A 394 -1.52 -18.19 11.56
C PHE A 394 -1.41 -19.30 10.51
N ILE A 395 -2.19 -19.18 9.45
CA ILE A 395 -2.03 -19.96 8.22
C ILE A 395 -1.97 -19.02 7.01
N LEU A 396 -1.50 -19.54 5.89
CA LEU A 396 -1.54 -18.80 4.63
C LEU A 396 -2.99 -18.75 4.08
N PRO A 397 -3.43 -17.62 3.52
CA PRO A 397 -4.75 -17.48 2.94
C PRO A 397 -4.87 -18.28 1.63
N PRO A 398 -6.09 -18.58 1.17
CA PRO A 398 -6.32 -19.03 -0.20
C PRO A 398 -5.77 -17.97 -1.19
N SER A 399 -4.85 -18.28 -2.12
CA SER A 399 -4.15 -19.56 -2.34
C SER A 399 -2.62 -19.37 -2.32
N GLY A 400 -2.08 -18.72 -1.28
CA GLY A 400 -0.66 -18.36 -1.21
C GLY A 400 -0.10 -18.28 0.19
#